data_AF-A0A3C0VIX4-F1
#
_entry.id   AF-A0A3C0VIX4-F1
#
_cell.length_a   1.000
_cell.length_b   1.000
_cell.length_c   1.000
_cell.angle_alpha   90.00
_cell.angle_beta   90.00
_cell.angle_gamma   90.00
#
_symmetry.space_group_name_H-M   'P 1'
#
loop_
_entity.id
_entity.type
_entity.pdbx_description
1 polymer ?
#
loop_
_entity_poly.entity_id
_entity_poly.type
_entity_poly.pdbx_seq_one_letter_code
_entity_poly.pdbx_strand_id
1 'polypeptide(L)'
;FGYTPFRRDIEAGLRALDYGAIAPILAGAPRAFSDYIAKTGATVCGHGPIGVLLEIMTRVRGPAGAPAVLLSYATSGEATGARGDAALLSQGSVSYASIAFCKPGAVKGGGVVEPLDLLPRDRKIAKESEKKLLALARTVIVRYLAGERHEDPSAYVDWAALPAEARFKAGAFVTLKERGGLRGCIGTIMPEEALWEAVVTNAINAAVRDRRFEPVEKNEVGELSIEISVLTPPREVKGPEEFIVGTHGILIEKGGRRAVFLPQVAPEQGWNREQTLDHLVMKAGLAPGAWREGTRFWVFEAQVFGEDE
;
A
#
# COMPACT_ATOMS: atom_id res chain seq x y z
N PHE A 1 -17.63 19.35 24.41
CA PHE A 1 -16.81 19.15 23.20
C PHE A 1 -17.63 19.62 22.00
N GLY A 2 -17.28 20.76 21.41
CA GLY A 2 -18.07 21.43 20.35
C GLY A 2 -17.25 21.74 19.10
N TYR A 3 -16.11 21.07 18.95
CA TYR A 3 -15.23 21.23 17.81
C TYR A 3 -15.70 20.31 16.69
N THR A 4 -16.15 20.90 15.58
CA THR A 4 -16.67 20.18 14.40
C THR A 4 -15.90 20.65 13.17
N PRO A 5 -14.68 20.11 12.93
CA PRO A 5 -13.82 20.56 11.84
C PRO A 5 -14.34 20.17 10.46
N PHE A 6 -15.19 19.14 10.39
CA PHE A 6 -15.69 18.57 9.14
C PHE A 6 -17.20 18.35 9.23
N ARG A 7 -17.91 18.61 8.12
CA ARG A 7 -19.35 18.30 7.96
C ARG A 7 -19.63 17.37 6.78
N ARG A 8 -18.60 17.03 6.00
CA ARG A 8 -18.59 16.13 4.84
C ARG A 8 -17.26 15.37 4.88
N ASP A 9 -17.23 14.19 4.28
CA ASP A 9 -16.03 13.32 4.22
C ASP A 9 -15.36 13.12 5.60
N ILE A 10 -16.19 12.91 6.62
CA ILE A 10 -15.81 12.98 8.05
C ILE A 10 -14.64 12.05 8.36
N GLU A 11 -14.63 10.82 7.82
CA GLU A 11 -13.55 9.85 8.05
C GLU A 11 -12.20 10.30 7.45
N ALA A 12 -12.21 10.76 6.20
CA ALA A 12 -11.01 11.26 5.53
C ALA A 12 -10.50 12.57 6.18
N GLY A 13 -11.42 13.46 6.55
CA GLY A 13 -11.10 14.70 7.26
C GLY A 13 -10.50 14.43 8.65
N LEU A 14 -11.09 13.50 9.42
CA LEU A 14 -10.55 13.07 10.72
C LEU A 14 -9.13 12.53 10.58
N ARG A 15 -8.90 11.59 9.65
CA ARG A 15 -7.56 11.06 9.40
C ARG A 15 -6.58 12.16 9.03
N ALA A 16 -6.93 13.05 8.10
CA ALA A 16 -6.07 14.16 7.71
C ALA A 16 -5.73 15.09 8.89
N LEU A 17 -6.70 15.35 9.78
CA LEU A 17 -6.49 16.14 10.99
C LEU A 17 -5.54 15.44 11.96
N ASP A 18 -5.78 14.16 12.21
CA ASP A 18 -5.00 13.38 13.16
C ASP A 18 -3.56 13.20 12.68
N TYR A 19 -3.37 12.87 11.41
CA TYR A 19 -2.04 12.71 10.84
C TYR A 19 -1.27 14.01 10.74
N GLY A 20 -1.94 15.13 10.51
CA GLY A 20 -1.30 16.44 10.61
C GLY A 20 -0.85 16.77 12.04
N ALA A 21 -1.52 16.26 13.08
CA ALA A 21 -1.08 16.38 14.46
C ALA A 21 0.01 15.35 14.83
N ILE A 22 -0.05 14.13 14.28
CA ILE A 22 0.92 13.05 14.52
C ILE A 22 2.27 13.34 13.84
N ALA A 23 2.28 13.88 12.62
CA ALA A 23 3.51 14.08 11.86
C ALA A 23 4.55 14.94 12.58
N PRO A 24 4.21 16.09 13.20
CA PRO A 24 5.14 16.86 14.03
C PRO A 24 5.64 16.11 15.28
N ILE A 25 4.83 15.22 15.86
CA ILE A 25 5.24 14.36 16.98
C ILE A 25 6.30 13.38 16.50
N LEU A 26 6.07 12.74 15.35
CA LEU A 26 7.02 11.79 14.74
C LEU A 26 8.34 12.47 14.34
N ALA A 27 8.25 13.72 13.88
CA ALA A 27 9.40 14.53 13.51
C ALA A 27 10.16 15.12 14.72
N GLY A 28 9.68 14.93 15.95
CA GLY A 28 10.31 15.52 17.13
C GLY A 28 10.24 17.06 17.15
N ALA A 29 9.20 17.66 16.55
CA ALA A 29 9.11 19.09 16.27
C ALA A 29 8.07 19.78 17.17
N PRO A 30 8.44 20.21 18.40
CA PRO A 30 7.48 20.74 19.39
C PRO A 30 6.74 22.00 18.94
N ARG A 31 7.42 22.90 18.21
CA ARG A 31 6.80 24.11 17.66
C ARG A 31 5.79 23.79 16.57
N ALA A 32 6.18 22.96 15.60
CA ALA A 32 5.29 22.54 14.52
C ALA A 32 4.04 21.82 15.06
N PHE A 33 4.18 21.01 16.11
CA PHE A 33 3.04 20.39 16.79
C PHE A 33 2.11 21.45 17.40
N SER A 34 2.66 22.37 18.18
CA SER A 34 1.90 23.43 18.84
C SER A 34 1.19 24.35 17.84
N ASP A 35 1.90 24.75 16.78
CA ASP A 35 1.39 25.58 15.70
C ASP A 35 0.25 24.87 14.94
N TYR A 36 0.39 23.56 14.69
CA TYR A 36 -0.66 22.77 14.06
C TYR A 36 -1.93 22.72 14.92
N ILE A 37 -1.80 22.47 16.22
CA ILE A 37 -2.95 22.46 17.15
C ILE A 37 -3.60 23.85 17.22
N ALA A 38 -2.80 24.92 17.32
CA ALA A 38 -3.32 26.29 17.34
C ALA A 38 -4.04 26.66 16.04
N LYS A 39 -3.48 26.26 14.89
CA LYS A 39 -4.06 26.54 13.57
C LYS A 39 -5.35 25.78 13.31
N THR A 40 -5.39 24.50 13.69
CA THR A 40 -6.51 23.62 13.34
C THR A 40 -7.60 23.60 14.41
N GLY A 41 -7.24 23.84 15.66
CA GLY A 41 -8.12 23.61 16.82
C GLY A 41 -8.26 22.14 17.22
N ALA A 42 -7.40 21.25 16.69
CA ALA A 42 -7.46 19.83 16.98
C ALA A 42 -7.39 19.54 18.49
N THR A 43 -8.33 18.75 19.00
CA THR A 43 -8.43 18.45 20.43
C THR A 43 -7.65 17.19 20.76
N VAL A 44 -6.33 17.31 20.94
CA VAL A 44 -5.47 16.18 21.32
C VAL A 44 -5.41 16.05 22.85
N CYS A 45 -5.90 14.92 23.36
CA CYS A 45 -5.75 14.60 24.78
C CYS A 45 -4.26 14.47 25.12
N GLY A 46 -3.81 15.26 26.11
CA GLY A 46 -2.39 15.31 26.48
C GLY A 46 -1.51 16.19 25.60
N HIS A 47 -2.07 17.12 24.80
CA HIS A 47 -1.27 18.03 23.96
C HIS A 47 -0.14 18.75 24.72
N GLY A 48 -0.39 19.21 25.96
CA GLY A 48 0.61 19.86 26.81
C GLY A 48 1.76 18.92 27.19
N PRO A 49 1.49 17.78 27.86
CA PRO A 49 2.49 16.76 28.14
C PRO A 49 3.28 16.27 26.91
N ILE A 50 2.62 16.08 25.76
CA ILE A 50 3.28 15.71 24.51
C ILE A 50 4.26 16.82 24.09
N GLY A 51 3.82 18.08 24.07
CA GLY A 51 4.69 19.22 23.74
C GLY A 51 5.91 19.32 24.66
N VAL A 52 5.72 19.10 25.97
CA VAL A 52 6.83 19.08 26.95
C VAL A 52 7.79 17.92 26.68
N LEU A 53 7.28 16.72 26.40
CA LEU A 53 8.11 15.56 26.05
C LEU A 53 8.96 15.86 24.81
N LEU A 54 8.36 16.41 23.75
CA LEU A 54 9.06 16.78 22.53
C LEU A 54 10.15 17.83 22.80
N GLU A 55 9.85 18.86 23.59
CA GLU A 55 10.82 19.90 23.98
C GLU A 55 12.00 19.33 24.79
N ILE A 56 11.72 18.44 25.75
CA ILE A 56 12.76 17.73 26.51
C ILE A 56 13.64 16.93 25.55
N MET A 57 13.04 16.21 24.61
CA MET A 57 13.77 15.39 23.64
C MET A 57 14.66 16.22 22.72
N THR A 58 14.16 17.35 22.20
CA THR A 58 14.94 18.29 21.40
C THR A 58 16.11 18.86 22.19
N ARG A 59 15.92 19.21 23.47
CA ARG A 59 16.99 19.75 24.33
C ARG A 59 18.03 18.72 24.74
N VAL A 60 17.60 17.49 25.06
CA VAL A 60 18.49 16.42 25.53
C VAL A 60 19.27 15.77 24.38
N ARG A 61 18.69 15.70 23.17
CA ARG A 61 19.29 14.99 22.02
C ARG A 61 19.69 15.88 20.85
N GLY A 62 19.46 17.19 20.95
CA GLY A 62 19.75 18.15 19.89
C GLY A 62 18.71 18.13 18.75
N PRO A 63 18.96 18.88 17.65
CA PRO A 63 18.01 19.05 16.55
C PRO A 63 17.62 17.76 15.83
N ALA A 64 18.43 16.70 15.95
CA ALA A 64 18.16 15.39 15.37
C ALA A 64 17.04 14.61 16.08
N GLY A 65 16.63 15.05 17.28
CA GLY A 65 15.54 14.43 18.04
C GLY A 65 15.78 12.95 18.37
N ALA A 66 14.74 12.26 18.82
CA ALA A 66 14.73 10.80 18.84
C ALA A 66 13.82 10.34 17.70
N PRO A 67 14.23 9.34 16.88
CA PRO A 67 13.34 8.78 15.88
C PRO A 67 12.09 8.25 16.57
N ALA A 68 10.94 8.78 16.16
CA ALA A 68 9.64 8.32 16.61
C ALA A 68 8.93 7.56 15.49
N VAL A 69 8.25 6.48 15.85
CA VAL A 69 7.58 5.58 14.92
C VAL A 69 6.14 5.43 15.36
N LEU A 70 5.21 5.62 14.42
CA LEU A 70 3.80 5.29 14.63
C LEU A 70 3.68 3.76 14.54
N LEU A 71 3.32 3.13 15.65
CA LEU A 71 3.11 1.69 15.74
C LEU A 71 1.70 1.30 15.27
N SER A 72 0.71 2.13 15.58
CA SER A 72 -0.68 1.85 15.25
C SER A 72 -1.51 3.14 15.31
N TYR A 73 -2.56 3.18 14.49
CA TYR A 73 -3.59 4.21 14.52
C TYR A 73 -4.95 3.53 14.36
N ALA A 74 -5.93 3.99 15.13
CA ALA A 74 -7.31 3.51 15.05
C ALA A 74 -8.28 4.63 15.43
N THR A 75 -9.52 4.52 15.00
CA THR A 75 -10.60 5.43 15.44
C THR A 75 -11.70 4.66 16.16
N SER A 76 -12.38 5.29 17.11
CA SER A 76 -13.53 4.69 17.79
C SER A 76 -14.66 4.35 16.80
N GLY A 77 -14.76 5.09 15.69
CA GLY A 77 -15.71 4.80 14.62
C GLY A 77 -15.47 3.46 13.90
N GLU A 78 -14.21 3.02 13.81
CA GLU A 78 -13.88 1.69 13.26
C GLU A 78 -14.31 0.56 14.21
N ALA A 79 -14.14 0.75 15.52
CA ALA A 79 -14.49 -0.25 16.54
C ALA A 79 -16.01 -0.42 16.72
N THR A 80 -16.79 0.63 16.47
CA THR A 80 -18.26 0.61 16.59
C THR A 80 -18.99 0.24 15.29
N GLY A 81 -18.25 0.00 14.20
CA GLY A 81 -18.84 -0.32 12.89
C GLY A 81 -19.45 0.88 12.17
N ALA A 82 -19.15 2.11 12.61
CA ALA A 82 -19.64 3.36 11.99
C ALA A 82 -18.93 3.71 10.66
N ARG A 83 -18.15 2.78 10.09
CA ARG A 83 -17.36 3.00 8.89
C ARG A 83 -18.28 3.26 7.69
N GLY A 84 -18.14 4.42 7.06
CA GLY A 84 -19.03 4.86 5.98
C GLY A 84 -20.42 5.35 6.42
N ASP A 85 -20.74 5.36 7.71
CA ASP A 85 -21.99 5.91 8.24
C ASP A 85 -21.76 7.33 8.77
N ALA A 86 -22.02 8.33 7.91
CA ALA A 86 -21.85 9.74 8.25
C ALA A 86 -22.73 10.20 9.43
N ALA A 87 -23.89 9.56 9.64
CA ALA A 87 -24.78 9.91 10.75
C ALA A 87 -24.18 9.48 12.09
N LEU A 88 -23.62 8.27 12.16
CA LEU A 88 -22.92 7.79 13.36
C LEU A 88 -21.60 8.55 13.60
N LEU A 89 -20.81 8.81 12.56
CA LEU A 89 -19.56 9.56 12.69
C LEU A 89 -19.79 11.03 13.11
N SER A 90 -20.94 11.62 12.76
CA SER A 90 -21.30 12.97 13.19
C SER A 90 -21.62 13.10 14.69
N GLN A 91 -21.80 11.98 15.40
CA GLN A 91 -22.02 11.97 16.86
C GLN A 91 -20.71 12.15 17.63
N GLY A 92 -19.57 12.02 16.96
CA GLY A 92 -18.24 12.16 17.51
C GLY A 92 -17.38 10.92 17.26
N SER A 93 -16.08 11.15 17.12
CA SER A 93 -15.07 10.08 17.00
C SER A 93 -13.86 10.45 17.83
N VAL A 94 -13.24 9.43 18.44
CA VAL A 94 -11.96 9.55 19.14
C VAL A 94 -10.92 8.76 18.36
N SER A 95 -9.82 9.42 18.04
CA SER A 95 -8.70 8.80 17.36
C SER A 95 -7.62 8.42 18.36
N TYR A 96 -7.00 7.28 18.14
CA TYR A 96 -5.95 6.70 18.97
C TYR A 96 -4.71 6.50 18.12
N ALA A 97 -3.56 6.93 18.65
CA ALA A 97 -2.26 6.72 18.02
C ALA A 97 -1.30 6.14 19.05
N SER A 98 -0.59 5.07 18.67
CA SER A 98 0.48 4.47 19.47
C SER A 98 1.81 4.84 18.83
N ILE A 99 2.67 5.57 19.55
CA ILE A 99 3.93 6.10 19.05
C ILE A 99 5.07 5.64 19.94
N ALA A 100 6.11 5.04 19.35
CA ALA A 100 7.33 4.66 20.04
C ALA A 100 8.44 5.69 19.79
N PHE A 101 9.09 6.16 20.85
CA PHE A 101 10.28 7.00 20.78
C PHE A 101 11.53 6.16 21.01
N CYS A 102 12.41 6.12 20.02
CA CYS A 102 13.53 5.17 20.02
C CYS A 102 14.87 5.90 20.19
N LYS A 103 15.93 5.20 20.61
CA LYS A 103 17.28 5.77 20.54
C LYS A 103 17.65 6.02 19.06
N PRO A 104 18.42 7.07 18.72
CA PRO A 104 19.00 7.19 17.39
C PRO A 104 19.73 5.89 17.05
N GLY A 105 19.38 5.28 15.91
CA GLY A 105 19.91 3.98 15.50
C GLY A 105 19.27 2.74 16.15
N ALA A 106 18.40 2.88 17.16
CA ALA A 106 17.56 1.77 17.65
C ALA A 106 16.39 1.48 16.71
N VAL A 107 15.98 2.46 15.91
CA VAL A 107 15.19 2.27 14.70
C VAL A 107 16.14 2.49 13.54
N LYS A 108 16.45 1.43 12.78
CA LYS A 108 17.09 1.58 11.48
C LYS A 108 16.01 2.12 10.53
N GLY A 109 16.05 3.43 10.23
CA GLY A 109 15.12 4.05 9.27
C GLY A 109 14.05 4.99 9.85
N GLY A 110 14.45 6.03 10.61
CA GLY A 110 13.49 7.03 11.08
C GLY A 110 12.93 7.89 9.94
N GLY A 111 11.62 7.84 9.70
CA GLY A 111 10.94 8.76 8.76
C GLY A 111 9.49 8.41 8.34
N VAL A 112 8.53 8.67 9.23
CA VAL A 112 7.08 8.91 9.02
C VAL A 112 6.28 7.76 8.36
N VAL A 113 5.53 7.02 9.18
CA VAL A 113 4.46 6.12 8.73
C VAL A 113 3.13 6.89 8.77
N GLU A 114 2.69 7.36 7.61
CA GLU A 114 1.32 7.84 7.35
C GLU A 114 0.31 6.67 7.40
N PRO A 115 -1.01 6.90 7.56
CA PRO A 115 -1.97 5.79 7.68
C PRO A 115 -1.94 4.97 6.41
N LEU A 116 -2.07 3.66 6.60
CA LEU A 116 -2.42 2.70 5.58
C LEU A 116 -3.86 2.94 5.06
N ASP A 117 -4.12 4.12 4.49
CA ASP A 117 -5.28 4.34 3.65
C ASP A 117 -5.06 3.64 2.31
N LEU A 118 -6.15 3.24 1.66
CA LEU A 118 -6.07 2.68 0.32
C LEU A 118 -5.50 3.73 -0.64
N LEU A 119 -4.65 3.30 -1.58
CA LEU A 119 -4.22 4.18 -2.66
C LEU A 119 -5.46 4.72 -3.39
N PRO A 120 -5.67 6.05 -3.43
CA PRO A 120 -6.83 6.63 -4.10
C PRO A 120 -6.85 6.22 -5.58
N ARG A 121 -8.03 5.87 -6.12
CA ARG A 121 -8.15 5.37 -7.51
C ARG A 121 -7.66 6.37 -8.56
N ASP A 122 -7.86 7.65 -8.29
CA ASP A 122 -7.45 8.77 -9.12
C ASP A 122 -5.96 9.13 -8.96
N ARG A 123 -5.33 8.63 -7.90
CA ARG A 123 -3.91 8.90 -7.62
C ARG A 123 -3.02 7.95 -8.39
N LYS A 124 -2.47 8.46 -9.50
CA LYS A 124 -1.40 7.79 -10.25
C LYS A 124 -0.08 7.85 -9.50
N ILE A 125 0.74 6.82 -9.66
CA ILE A 125 2.14 6.83 -9.24
C ILE A 125 2.89 7.82 -10.12
N ALA A 126 3.57 8.80 -9.53
CA ALA A 126 4.36 9.76 -10.29
C ALA A 126 5.61 9.08 -10.89
N LYS A 127 6.07 9.51 -12.07
CA LYS A 127 7.25 8.93 -12.75
C LYS A 127 8.50 8.84 -11.87
N GLU A 128 8.70 9.80 -10.97
CA GLU A 128 9.82 9.75 -10.03
C GLU A 128 9.64 8.65 -8.98
N SER A 129 8.40 8.46 -8.50
CA SER A 129 8.03 7.39 -7.57
C SER A 129 8.14 6.00 -8.22
N GLU A 130 7.79 5.88 -9.51
CA GLU A 130 7.98 4.64 -10.30
C GLU A 130 9.45 4.20 -10.28
N LYS A 131 10.38 5.10 -10.61
CA LYS A 131 11.83 4.83 -10.59
C LYS A 131 12.31 4.40 -9.20
N LYS A 132 11.81 5.03 -8.15
CA LYS A 132 12.16 4.68 -6.76
C LYS A 132 11.64 3.30 -6.37
N LEU A 133 10.44 2.92 -6.80
CA LEU A 133 9.87 1.58 -6.57
C LEU A 133 10.62 0.49 -7.35
N LEU A 134 10.99 0.76 -8.61
CA LEU A 134 11.83 -0.15 -9.41
C LEU A 134 13.21 -0.35 -8.76
N ALA A 135 13.84 0.75 -8.34
CA ALA A 135 15.12 0.70 -7.64
C ALA A 135 15.04 -0.08 -6.31
N LEU A 136 13.93 0.08 -5.57
CA LEU A 136 13.66 -0.70 -4.36
C LEU A 136 13.58 -2.20 -4.68
N ALA A 137 12.75 -2.60 -5.65
CA ALA A 137 12.61 -4.00 -6.06
C ALA A 137 13.96 -4.61 -6.48
N ARG A 138 14.74 -3.90 -7.30
CA ARG A 138 16.08 -4.34 -7.72
C ARG A 138 17.03 -4.51 -6.54
N THR A 139 17.08 -3.50 -5.67
CA THR A 139 17.97 -3.51 -4.49
C THR A 139 17.65 -4.69 -3.57
N VAL A 140 16.36 -4.95 -3.34
CA VAL A 140 15.88 -6.08 -2.54
C VAL A 140 16.37 -7.40 -3.13
N ILE A 141 16.18 -7.62 -4.43
CA ILE A 141 16.60 -8.87 -5.11
C ILE A 141 18.10 -9.06 -4.99
N VAL A 142 18.90 -8.04 -5.31
CA VAL A 142 20.36 -8.09 -5.23
C VAL A 142 20.83 -8.43 -3.82
N ARG A 143 20.30 -7.74 -2.80
CA ARG A 143 20.69 -7.95 -1.39
C ARG A 143 20.28 -9.34 -0.91
N TYR A 144 19.05 -9.76 -1.22
CA TYR A 144 18.55 -11.09 -0.84
C TYR A 144 19.41 -12.22 -1.43
N LEU A 145 19.76 -12.12 -2.72
CA LEU A 145 20.63 -13.09 -3.41
C LEU A 145 22.10 -13.01 -2.99
N ALA A 146 22.55 -11.87 -2.46
CA ALA A 146 23.86 -11.74 -1.82
C ALA A 146 23.94 -12.37 -0.42
N GLY A 147 22.83 -12.88 0.12
CA GLY A 147 22.76 -13.53 1.44
C GLY A 147 22.25 -12.62 2.56
N GLU A 148 21.95 -11.35 2.29
CA GLU A 148 21.31 -10.45 3.25
C GLU A 148 19.81 -10.75 3.33
N ARG A 149 19.47 -11.86 4.00
CA ARG A 149 18.08 -12.28 4.22
C ARG A 149 17.57 -11.72 5.53
N HIS A 150 16.64 -10.78 5.45
CA HIS A 150 15.98 -10.19 6.61
C HIS A 150 14.57 -10.77 6.73
N GLU A 151 14.16 -11.11 7.96
CA GLU A 151 12.78 -11.53 8.25
C GLU A 151 11.81 -10.35 8.16
N ASP A 152 12.31 -9.15 8.51
CA ASP A 152 11.56 -7.89 8.44
C ASP A 152 11.78 -7.20 7.07
N PRO A 153 10.73 -7.06 6.24
CA PRO A 153 10.83 -6.38 4.94
C PRO A 153 11.33 -4.94 5.02
N SER A 154 11.13 -4.24 6.14
CA SER A 154 11.57 -2.86 6.33
C SER A 154 13.09 -2.70 6.30
N ALA A 155 13.85 -3.76 6.58
CA ALA A 155 15.31 -3.75 6.53
C ALA A 155 15.88 -3.53 5.13
N TYR A 156 15.05 -3.71 4.09
CA TYR A 156 15.41 -3.42 2.71
C TYR A 156 15.17 -1.98 2.28
N VAL A 157 14.44 -1.22 3.09
CA VAL A 157 13.88 0.07 2.69
C VAL A 157 14.78 1.22 3.15
N ASP A 158 15.17 2.07 2.21
CA ASP A 158 15.63 3.42 2.53
C ASP A 158 14.42 4.35 2.66
N TRP A 159 14.02 4.59 3.90
CA TRP A 159 12.84 5.39 4.25
C TRP A 159 12.93 6.86 3.80
N ALA A 160 14.14 7.39 3.64
CA ALA A 160 14.35 8.75 3.13
C ALA A 160 14.13 8.82 1.61
N ALA A 161 14.44 7.74 0.90
CA ALA A 161 14.24 7.63 -0.54
C ALA A 161 12.84 7.12 -0.93
N LEU A 162 12.06 6.59 0.03
CA LEU A 162 10.76 5.98 -0.21
C LEU A 162 9.71 7.03 -0.62
N PRO A 163 9.08 6.91 -1.80
CA PRO A 163 8.08 7.87 -2.25
C PRO A 163 6.82 7.83 -1.37
N ALA A 164 6.09 8.94 -1.32
CA ALA A 164 4.89 9.06 -0.50
C ALA A 164 3.83 8.03 -0.91
N GLU A 165 3.68 7.76 -2.20
CA GLU A 165 2.71 6.79 -2.73
C GLU A 165 2.94 5.36 -2.21
N ALA A 166 4.18 5.01 -1.87
CA ALA A 166 4.52 3.67 -1.42
C ALA A 166 3.96 3.35 -0.02
N ARG A 167 3.52 4.36 0.73
CA ARG A 167 2.98 4.22 2.09
C ARG A 167 1.50 3.81 2.09
N PHE A 168 0.78 3.98 0.98
CA PHE A 168 -0.63 3.57 0.86
C PHE A 168 -0.75 2.06 0.70
N LYS A 169 -1.90 1.53 1.13
CA LYS A 169 -2.28 0.15 0.84
C LYS A 169 -2.62 0.00 -0.63
N ALA A 170 -1.93 -0.91 -1.31
CA ALA A 170 -2.19 -1.24 -2.70
C ALA A 170 -1.87 -2.71 -2.96
N GLY A 171 -2.64 -3.33 -3.86
CA GLY A 171 -2.19 -4.56 -4.48
C GLY A 171 -1.02 -4.23 -5.42
N ALA A 172 -0.04 -5.12 -5.52
CA ALA A 172 1.06 -4.94 -6.46
C ALA A 172 1.58 -6.28 -6.98
N PHE A 173 2.01 -6.29 -8.23
CA PHE A 173 2.77 -7.39 -8.83
C PHE A 173 4.16 -6.93 -9.19
N VAL A 174 5.15 -7.79 -8.96
CA VAL A 174 6.51 -7.63 -9.46
C VAL A 174 6.77 -8.73 -10.47
N THR A 175 7.14 -8.32 -11.68
CA THR A 175 7.45 -9.19 -12.81
C THR A 175 8.92 -9.03 -13.16
N LEU A 176 9.63 -10.16 -13.28
CA LEU A 176 10.99 -10.25 -13.77
C LEU A 176 10.95 -10.74 -15.20
N LYS A 177 11.69 -10.09 -16.08
CA LYS A 177 11.85 -10.49 -17.48
C LYS A 177 13.32 -10.73 -17.78
N GLU A 178 13.61 -11.72 -18.61
CA GLU A 178 14.93 -11.99 -19.15
C GLU A 178 14.82 -11.97 -20.68
N ARG A 179 15.56 -11.06 -21.34
CA ARG A 179 15.51 -10.87 -22.80
C ARG A 179 14.07 -10.72 -23.36
N GLY A 180 13.21 -10.02 -22.61
CA GLY A 180 11.80 -9.80 -22.93
C GLY A 180 10.85 -10.96 -22.59
N GLY A 181 11.37 -12.14 -22.20
CA GLY A 181 10.57 -13.27 -21.75
C GLY A 181 10.30 -13.25 -20.24
N LEU A 182 9.16 -13.80 -19.81
CA LEU A 182 8.81 -13.90 -18.39
C LEU A 182 9.79 -14.83 -17.64
N ARG A 183 10.44 -14.32 -16.57
CA ARG A 183 11.39 -15.06 -15.71
C ARG A 183 10.86 -15.30 -14.30
N GLY A 184 9.86 -14.53 -13.87
CA GLY A 184 9.14 -14.70 -12.61
C GLY A 184 8.07 -13.63 -12.45
N CYS A 185 6.93 -13.94 -11.82
CA CYS A 185 5.91 -12.94 -11.50
C CYS A 185 5.10 -13.37 -10.29
N ILE A 186 5.12 -12.54 -9.25
CA ILE A 186 4.35 -12.72 -8.03
C ILE A 186 3.70 -11.40 -7.64
N GLY A 187 2.50 -11.46 -7.06
CA GLY A 187 1.81 -10.28 -6.57
C GLY A 187 0.67 -10.57 -5.63
N THR A 188 0.19 -9.50 -5.01
CA THR A 188 -0.98 -9.47 -4.13
C THR A 188 -2.04 -8.56 -4.77
N ILE A 189 -3.30 -9.01 -4.75
CA ILE A 189 -4.41 -8.26 -5.36
C ILE A 189 -5.09 -7.38 -4.32
N MET A 190 -5.31 -7.96 -3.14
CA MET A 190 -5.96 -7.25 -2.06
C MET A 190 -4.97 -6.28 -1.43
N PRO A 191 -5.37 -5.01 -1.24
CA PRO A 191 -4.52 -3.99 -0.62
C PRO A 191 -4.48 -4.20 0.91
N GLU A 192 -3.86 -5.28 1.36
CA GLU A 192 -3.75 -5.66 2.77
C GLU A 192 -2.54 -5.00 3.45
N GLU A 193 -1.48 -4.78 2.67
CA GLU A 193 -0.17 -4.24 3.08
C GLU A 193 0.12 -2.92 2.36
N ALA A 194 1.11 -2.16 2.86
CA ALA A 194 1.59 -0.98 2.15
C ALA A 194 2.24 -1.38 0.82
N LEU A 195 2.19 -0.49 -0.17
CA LEU A 195 2.78 -0.73 -1.48
C LEU A 195 4.28 -1.04 -1.39
N TRP A 196 5.03 -0.37 -0.52
CA TRP A 196 6.46 -0.67 -0.33
C TRP A 196 6.68 -2.12 0.14
N GLU A 197 5.82 -2.62 1.02
CA GLU A 197 5.92 -3.96 1.61
C GLU A 197 5.56 -5.01 0.57
N ALA A 198 4.46 -4.77 -0.16
CA ALA A 198 4.07 -5.60 -1.29
C ALA A 198 5.18 -5.68 -2.34
N VAL A 199 5.83 -4.55 -2.69
CA VAL A 199 6.95 -4.54 -3.65
C VAL A 199 8.14 -5.34 -3.15
N VAL A 200 8.56 -5.15 -1.89
CA VAL A 200 9.70 -5.90 -1.31
C VAL A 200 9.41 -7.41 -1.29
N THR A 201 8.27 -7.81 -0.74
CA THR A 201 7.89 -9.22 -0.59
C THR A 201 7.70 -9.89 -1.94
N ASN A 202 7.02 -9.23 -2.88
CA ASN A 202 6.75 -9.78 -4.20
C ASN A 202 7.99 -9.82 -5.08
N ALA A 203 8.94 -8.87 -4.94
CA ALA A 203 10.22 -8.93 -5.64
C ALA A 203 11.05 -10.16 -5.24
N ILE A 204 11.15 -10.44 -3.94
CA ILE A 204 11.81 -11.65 -3.44
C ILE A 204 11.10 -12.90 -3.97
N ASN A 205 9.78 -12.95 -3.82
CA ASN A 205 9.01 -14.12 -4.21
C ASN A 205 9.07 -14.36 -5.73
N ALA A 206 9.02 -13.31 -6.55
CA ALA A 206 9.18 -13.42 -8.00
C ALA A 206 10.56 -13.95 -8.39
N ALA A 207 11.61 -13.58 -7.66
CA ALA A 207 12.97 -14.05 -7.92
C ALA A 207 13.21 -15.51 -7.48
N VAL A 208 12.69 -15.94 -6.33
CA VAL A 208 13.13 -17.22 -5.73
C VAL A 208 12.00 -18.18 -5.33
N ARG A 209 10.73 -17.78 -5.44
CA ARG A 209 9.57 -18.58 -4.98
C ARG A 209 8.48 -18.78 -6.03
N ASP A 210 8.67 -18.29 -7.26
CA ASP A 210 7.76 -18.59 -8.36
C ASP A 210 8.01 -20.02 -8.86
N ARG A 211 7.13 -20.95 -8.48
CA ARG A 211 7.27 -22.40 -8.74
C ARG A 211 7.29 -22.79 -10.22
N ARG A 212 7.01 -21.86 -11.13
CA ARG A 212 7.06 -22.08 -12.58
C ARG A 212 8.49 -22.00 -13.13
N PHE A 213 9.42 -21.43 -12.36
CA PHE A 213 10.79 -21.16 -12.78
C PHE A 213 11.78 -21.61 -11.71
N GLU A 214 13.02 -21.89 -12.11
CA GLU A 214 14.11 -22.07 -11.15
C GLU A 214 14.44 -20.74 -10.45
N PRO A 215 14.85 -20.75 -9.17
CA PRO A 215 15.26 -19.53 -8.49
C PRO A 215 16.34 -18.77 -9.25
N VAL A 216 16.23 -17.44 -9.31
CA VAL A 216 17.22 -16.56 -9.94
C VAL A 216 18.56 -16.62 -9.19
N GLU A 217 19.65 -16.79 -9.93
CA GLU A 217 21.01 -16.74 -9.43
C GLU A 217 21.59 -15.31 -9.42
N LYS A 218 22.61 -15.09 -8.59
CA LYS A 218 23.21 -13.75 -8.38
C LYS A 218 23.77 -13.12 -9.66
N ASN A 219 24.32 -13.93 -10.56
CA ASN A 219 24.87 -13.51 -11.85
C ASN A 219 23.79 -13.20 -12.90
N GLU A 220 22.57 -13.72 -12.77
CA GLU A 220 21.46 -13.44 -13.69
C GLU A 220 20.86 -12.04 -13.47
N VAL A 221 20.94 -11.49 -12.24
CA VAL A 221 20.23 -10.25 -11.85
C VAL A 221 20.55 -9.05 -12.75
N GLY A 222 21.76 -8.97 -13.29
CA GLY A 222 22.17 -7.89 -14.20
C GLY A 222 21.48 -7.93 -15.57
N GLU A 223 21.01 -9.10 -16.00
CA GLU A 223 20.36 -9.34 -17.29
C GLU A 223 18.83 -9.27 -17.21
N LEU A 224 18.29 -9.15 -15.99
CA LEU A 224 16.85 -9.05 -15.76
C LEU A 224 16.38 -7.61 -15.90
N SER A 225 15.20 -7.42 -16.49
CA SER A 225 14.42 -6.20 -16.33
C SER A 225 13.24 -6.42 -15.38
N ILE A 226 12.94 -5.41 -14.59
CA ILE A 226 11.86 -5.42 -13.59
C ILE A 226 10.71 -4.57 -14.09
N GLU A 227 9.50 -5.09 -13.91
CA GLU A 227 8.24 -4.39 -14.12
C GLU A 227 7.39 -4.48 -12.85
N ILE A 228 6.75 -3.38 -12.47
CA ILE A 228 5.83 -3.33 -11.34
C ILE A 228 4.45 -2.93 -11.86
N SER A 229 3.43 -3.68 -11.44
CA SER A 229 2.02 -3.34 -11.66
C SER A 229 1.38 -2.96 -10.33
N VAL A 230 1.06 -1.68 -10.14
CA VAL A 230 0.34 -1.19 -8.95
C VAL A 230 -1.15 -1.16 -9.21
N LEU A 231 -1.93 -1.81 -8.36
CA LEU A 231 -3.36 -2.00 -8.56
C LEU A 231 -4.18 -0.95 -7.80
N THR A 232 -5.24 -0.47 -8.43
CA THR A 232 -6.28 0.24 -7.69
C THR A 232 -7.07 -0.73 -6.82
N PRO A 233 -7.64 -0.28 -5.69
CA PRO A 233 -8.44 -1.15 -4.82
C PRO A 233 -9.60 -1.80 -5.59
N PRO A 234 -9.72 -3.15 -5.58
CA PRO A 234 -10.81 -3.83 -6.25
C PRO A 234 -12.17 -3.33 -5.77
N ARG A 235 -13.07 -2.98 -6.72
CA ARG A 235 -14.49 -2.72 -6.42
C ARG A 235 -15.34 -3.87 -6.88
N GLU A 236 -16.33 -4.21 -6.08
CA GLU A 236 -17.39 -5.11 -6.53
C GLU A 236 -18.21 -4.44 -7.62
N VAL A 237 -18.63 -5.22 -8.62
CA VAL A 237 -19.51 -4.79 -9.71
C VAL A 237 -20.77 -5.65 -9.73
N LYS A 238 -21.87 -5.08 -10.23
CA LYS A 238 -23.17 -5.78 -10.25
C LYS A 238 -23.20 -6.93 -11.25
N GLY A 239 -22.42 -6.81 -12.32
CA GLY A 239 -22.39 -7.79 -13.38
C GLY A 239 -21.22 -7.59 -14.34
N PRO A 240 -21.03 -8.55 -15.26
CA PRO A 240 -19.94 -8.58 -16.22
C PRO A 240 -19.97 -7.41 -17.21
N GLU A 241 -21.10 -6.74 -17.40
CA GLU A 241 -21.24 -5.56 -18.25
C GLU A 241 -20.37 -4.38 -17.81
N GLU A 242 -20.06 -4.27 -16.51
CA GLU A 242 -19.17 -3.24 -15.96
C GLU A 242 -17.68 -3.58 -16.16
N PHE A 243 -17.36 -4.80 -16.60
CA PHE A 243 -16.01 -5.19 -16.95
C PHE A 243 -15.67 -4.72 -18.38
N ILE A 244 -14.63 -3.87 -18.47
CA ILE A 244 -14.13 -3.28 -19.71
C ILE A 244 -12.79 -3.94 -20.03
N VAL A 245 -12.78 -4.74 -21.09
CA VAL A 245 -11.59 -5.45 -21.57
C VAL A 245 -10.49 -4.45 -21.92
N GLY A 246 -9.27 -4.70 -21.46
CA GLY A 246 -8.10 -3.85 -21.69
C GLY A 246 -7.99 -2.62 -20.79
N THR A 247 -9.03 -2.31 -20.01
CA THR A 247 -8.96 -1.27 -18.96
C THR A 247 -8.93 -1.91 -17.58
N HIS A 248 -9.83 -2.86 -17.34
CA HIS A 248 -9.98 -3.48 -16.03
C HIS A 248 -9.23 -4.81 -15.96
N GLY A 249 -8.62 -5.08 -14.82
CA GLY A 249 -8.41 -6.43 -14.32
C GLY A 249 -9.72 -6.93 -13.70
N ILE A 250 -9.89 -8.25 -13.65
CA ILE A 250 -11.12 -8.87 -13.16
C ILE A 250 -10.81 -10.00 -12.19
N LEU A 251 -11.51 -9.98 -11.05
CA LEU A 251 -11.52 -11.04 -10.05
C LEU A 251 -12.92 -11.60 -9.93
N ILE A 252 -13.03 -12.92 -9.82
CA ILE A 252 -14.28 -13.61 -9.55
C ILE A 252 -14.22 -14.37 -8.23
N GLU A 253 -15.37 -14.53 -7.61
CA GLU A 253 -15.58 -15.46 -6.50
C GLU A 253 -16.86 -16.25 -6.73
N LYS A 254 -16.76 -17.59 -6.67
CA LYS A 254 -17.90 -18.49 -6.73
C LYS A 254 -17.64 -19.77 -5.94
N GLY A 255 -18.51 -20.08 -4.99
CA GLY A 255 -18.43 -21.32 -4.20
C GLY A 255 -17.10 -21.50 -3.47
N GLY A 256 -16.54 -20.42 -2.90
CA GLY A 256 -15.25 -20.43 -2.21
C GLY A 256 -14.02 -20.46 -3.11
N ARG A 257 -14.20 -20.46 -4.44
CA ARG A 257 -13.12 -20.43 -5.43
C ARG A 257 -12.93 -19.01 -5.95
N ARG A 258 -11.68 -18.63 -6.18
CA ARG A 258 -11.29 -17.30 -6.70
C ARG A 258 -10.32 -17.44 -7.84
N ALA A 259 -10.43 -16.54 -8.81
CA ALA A 259 -9.43 -16.36 -9.86
C ALA A 259 -9.35 -14.90 -10.26
N VAL A 260 -8.20 -14.51 -10.80
CA VAL A 260 -7.92 -13.15 -11.27
C VAL A 260 -7.26 -13.14 -12.64
N PHE A 261 -7.54 -12.12 -13.43
CA PHE A 261 -6.71 -11.68 -14.55
C PHE A 261 -6.38 -10.19 -14.42
N LEU A 262 -5.15 -9.83 -14.80
CA LEU A 262 -4.69 -8.44 -14.90
C LEU A 262 -5.25 -7.79 -16.19
N PRO A 263 -5.31 -6.45 -16.27
CA PRO A 263 -5.91 -5.75 -17.42
C PRO A 263 -5.38 -6.15 -18.80
N GLN A 264 -4.09 -6.47 -18.89
CA GLN A 264 -3.39 -6.79 -20.13
C GLN A 264 -3.67 -8.19 -20.69
N VAL A 265 -4.13 -9.13 -19.85
CA VAL A 265 -4.26 -10.54 -20.24
C VAL A 265 -5.25 -10.72 -21.39
N ALA A 266 -6.44 -10.13 -21.29
CA ALA A 266 -7.46 -10.31 -22.34
C ALA A 266 -7.05 -9.69 -23.68
N PRO A 267 -6.52 -8.44 -23.74
CA PRO A 267 -5.94 -7.88 -24.96
C PRO A 267 -4.83 -8.72 -25.58
N GLU A 268 -3.87 -9.20 -24.78
CA GLU A 268 -2.73 -9.99 -25.28
C GLU A 268 -3.18 -11.31 -25.93
N GLN A 269 -4.28 -11.89 -25.43
CA GLN A 269 -4.84 -13.13 -25.97
C GLN A 269 -5.89 -12.89 -27.08
N GLY A 270 -6.25 -11.64 -27.35
CA GLY A 270 -7.34 -11.31 -28.27
C GLY A 270 -8.72 -11.77 -27.79
N TRP A 271 -8.91 -11.92 -26.48
CA TRP A 271 -10.18 -12.38 -25.90
C TRP A 271 -11.18 -11.25 -25.74
N ASN A 272 -12.44 -11.52 -26.09
CA ASN A 272 -13.56 -10.67 -25.72
C ASN A 272 -13.98 -10.90 -24.25
N ARG A 273 -14.98 -10.14 -23.79
CA ARG A 273 -15.50 -10.22 -22.42
C ARG A 273 -15.92 -11.64 -22.02
N GLU A 274 -16.75 -12.29 -22.83
CA GLU A 274 -17.29 -13.62 -22.49
C GLU A 274 -16.19 -14.67 -22.46
N GLN A 275 -15.29 -14.65 -23.46
CA GLN A 275 -14.12 -15.53 -23.50
C GLN A 275 -13.23 -15.33 -22.28
N THR A 276 -12.97 -14.07 -21.90
CA THR A 276 -12.18 -13.75 -20.70
C THR A 276 -12.80 -14.36 -19.44
N LEU A 277 -14.12 -14.24 -19.28
CA LEU A 277 -14.84 -14.76 -18.13
C LEU A 277 -14.87 -16.29 -18.11
N ASP A 278 -15.02 -16.95 -19.27
CA ASP A 278 -14.92 -18.40 -19.40
C ASP A 278 -13.54 -18.92 -19.00
N HIS A 279 -12.47 -18.33 -19.54
CA HIS A 279 -11.11 -18.67 -19.15
C HIS A 279 -10.84 -18.39 -17.67
N LEU A 280 -11.44 -17.36 -17.10
CA LEU A 280 -11.27 -17.00 -15.70
C LEU A 280 -11.95 -18.00 -14.75
N VAL A 281 -13.17 -18.45 -15.05
CA VAL A 281 -13.83 -19.52 -14.26
C VAL A 281 -13.11 -20.84 -14.41
N MET A 282 -12.59 -21.15 -15.60
CA MET A 282 -11.74 -22.33 -15.81
C MET A 282 -10.47 -22.27 -14.97
N LYS A 283 -9.83 -21.09 -14.86
CA LYS A 283 -8.69 -20.86 -13.98
C LYS A 283 -9.05 -21.05 -12.50
N ALA A 284 -10.30 -20.75 -12.11
CA ALA A 284 -10.84 -21.07 -10.79
C ALA A 284 -11.22 -22.56 -10.62
N GLY A 285 -10.99 -23.41 -11.62
CA GLY A 285 -11.35 -24.84 -11.61
C GLY A 285 -12.85 -25.12 -11.82
N LEU A 286 -13.60 -24.18 -12.40
CA LEU A 286 -15.02 -24.30 -12.73
C LEU A 286 -15.22 -24.55 -14.23
N ALA A 287 -16.41 -25.03 -14.61
CA ALA A 287 -16.75 -25.25 -16.01
C ALA A 287 -16.94 -23.91 -16.77
N PRO A 288 -16.72 -23.88 -18.09
CA PRO A 288 -17.09 -22.74 -18.94
C PRO A 288 -18.56 -22.33 -18.73
N GLY A 289 -18.86 -21.03 -18.81
CA GLY A 289 -20.19 -20.47 -18.58
C GLY A 289 -20.61 -20.39 -17.11
N ALA A 290 -19.84 -20.97 -16.16
CA ALA A 290 -20.19 -20.96 -14.74
C ALA A 290 -20.26 -19.54 -14.15
N TRP A 291 -19.70 -18.52 -14.81
CA TRP A 291 -19.76 -17.14 -14.33
C TRP A 291 -21.18 -16.54 -14.40
N ARG A 292 -22.08 -17.08 -15.24
CA ARG A 292 -23.39 -16.48 -15.52
C ARG A 292 -24.36 -16.45 -14.32
N GLU A 293 -24.16 -17.33 -13.35
CA GLU A 293 -25.06 -17.45 -12.18
C GLU A 293 -24.26 -17.56 -10.88
N GLY A 294 -24.66 -16.78 -9.86
CA GLY A 294 -24.11 -16.88 -8.51
C GLY A 294 -22.61 -16.56 -8.40
N THR A 295 -22.07 -15.78 -9.34
CA THR A 295 -20.68 -15.31 -9.33
C THR A 295 -20.63 -13.86 -8.89
N ARG A 296 -19.73 -13.55 -7.96
CA ARG A 296 -19.41 -12.17 -7.61
C ARG A 296 -18.22 -11.70 -8.43
N PHE A 297 -18.26 -10.45 -8.84
CA PHE A 297 -17.26 -9.86 -9.74
C PHE A 297 -16.65 -8.64 -9.07
N TRP A 298 -15.33 -8.50 -9.20
CA TRP A 298 -14.61 -7.29 -8.84
C TRP A 298 -13.76 -6.83 -10.00
N VAL A 299 -13.68 -5.51 -10.17
CA VAL A 299 -12.80 -4.87 -11.16
C VAL A 299 -11.81 -3.97 -10.46
N PHE A 300 -10.61 -3.89 -11.03
CA PHE A 300 -9.54 -2.98 -10.64
C PHE A 300 -8.80 -2.53 -11.89
N GLU A 301 -7.98 -1.50 -11.76
CA GLU A 301 -7.07 -1.02 -12.81
C GLU A 301 -5.63 -1.26 -12.34
N ALA A 302 -4.69 -1.26 -13.27
CA ALA A 302 -3.27 -1.36 -12.95
C ALA A 302 -2.49 -0.24 -13.63
N GLN A 303 -1.62 0.41 -12.88
CA GLN A 303 -0.55 1.24 -13.44
C GLN A 303 0.70 0.37 -13.55
N VAL A 304 1.15 0.14 -14.77
CA VAL A 304 2.32 -0.68 -15.09
C VAL A 304 3.47 0.23 -15.47
N PHE A 305 4.65 -0.04 -14.93
CA PHE A 305 5.90 0.65 -15.27
C PHE A 305 7.08 -0.31 -15.14
N GLY A 306 8.06 -0.22 -16.03
CA GLY A 306 9.23 -1.09 -16.06
C GLY A 306 10.53 -0.37 -16.34
N GLU A 307 11.66 -1.06 -16.17
CA GLU A 307 13.00 -0.50 -16.41
C GLU A 307 13.37 -0.37 -17.90
N ASP A 308 12.63 -1.05 -18.79
CA ASP A 308 12.84 -1.00 -20.24
C ASP A 308 12.08 0.16 -20.93
N GLU A 309 11.41 1.04 -20.16
CA GLU A 309 10.62 2.20 -20.63
C GLU A 309 11.27 3.56 -20.28
#